data_AF-K7YR04-F1
#
_entry.id   AF-K7YR04-F1
#
_cell.length_a   1.000
_cell.length_b   1.000
_cell.length_c   1.000
_cell.angle_alpha   90.00
_cell.angle_beta   90.00
_cell.angle_gamma   90.00
#
_symmetry.space_group_name_H-M   'P 1'
#
loop_
_entity.id
_entity.type
_entity.pdbx_description
1 polymer ?
#
loop_
_entity_poly.entity_id
_entity_poly.type
_entity_poly.pdbx_seq_one_letter_code
_entity_poly.pdbx_strand_id
1 'polypeptide(L)'
;MVGTTKITKLLSLSGLLAALLTLAACAPANDFPAIDETGNESASIVPPTTDVEAPEEAGGDTGPGSGSTVTSQKLLLNQAMTLRYEKSGILENKVELPAGTQIEVPSNYEVKHLDYRTSSGALERSSTGFLYPVKIVSVTNAFKSQFPQSKIDEINKTSGGLFVFASIVGNLEGTEGNFAVVQAATAGEGFLKHYQPNGKPKFNYVTSVTKRFGVKLNKGLDPASMTTAQREKYQSIFAELQKAVNREVATPKSYLMVDKSIATQRSIDFEKSGVITTTGAWSIATQGTAVRHGFSNVPCAEFQSELLRQAYQRAGYRVTDDFNKTKGNQLIWSSTAAVVNYSMALYKAGWIAWDSTKYKPILGAIMMNGAGYTPGHTYISGSNDGLIIVDNGAPQGRDLRKTTDKTISIMFQVGVFFLPPGINPPAW
;
A
#
# COMPACT_ATOMS: atom_id res chain seq x y z
N MET A 1 6.75 76.41 -15.54
CA MET A 1 6.46 77.01 -14.23
C MET A 1 6.37 75.89 -13.20
N VAL A 2 6.90 76.18 -12.02
CA VAL A 2 7.17 75.32 -10.87
C VAL A 2 5.89 74.71 -10.29
N GLY A 3 5.97 73.51 -9.70
CA GLY A 3 4.90 72.98 -8.86
C GLY A 3 5.11 71.55 -8.35
N THR A 4 6.01 71.38 -7.39
CA THR A 4 6.04 70.25 -6.44
C THR A 4 4.72 70.14 -5.67
N THR A 5 4.29 68.95 -5.21
CA THR A 5 4.32 68.47 -3.80
C THR A 5 3.44 67.20 -3.59
N LYS A 6 3.85 66.42 -2.57
CA LYS A 6 3.39 65.12 -2.04
C LYS A 6 1.88 64.98 -1.74
N ILE A 7 1.37 63.74 -1.80
CA ILE A 7 0.16 63.31 -1.07
C ILE A 7 0.52 62.12 -0.18
N THR A 8 0.29 62.31 1.12
CA THR A 8 0.41 61.32 2.19
C THR A 8 -1.01 60.98 2.66
N LYS A 9 -1.36 59.68 2.65
CA LYS A 9 -2.13 58.93 3.68
C LYS A 9 -3.15 59.69 4.55
N LEU A 10 -4.44 59.28 4.55
CA LEU A 10 -5.09 58.43 5.57
C LEU A 10 -6.65 58.40 5.44
N LEU A 11 -7.21 57.21 5.70
CA LEU A 11 -8.50 56.88 6.36
C LEU A 11 -9.87 57.26 5.75
N SER A 12 -10.63 56.20 5.43
CA SER A 12 -11.85 55.76 6.16
C SER A 12 -12.96 55.34 5.19
N LEU A 13 -13.25 54.03 5.10
CA LEU A 13 -14.59 53.45 4.91
C LEU A 13 -14.49 51.91 4.79
N SER A 14 -14.26 51.22 5.91
CA SER A 14 -14.54 49.78 6.04
C SER A 14 -14.47 49.35 7.50
N GLY A 15 -15.03 50.17 8.39
CA GLY A 15 -15.26 49.86 9.80
C GLY A 15 -16.74 49.60 10.02
N LEU A 16 -17.27 48.51 9.48
CA LEU A 16 -18.60 48.00 9.85
C LEU A 16 -18.80 46.54 9.38
N LEU A 17 -17.86 45.64 9.73
CA LEU A 17 -18.09 44.20 9.62
C LEU A 17 -17.17 43.39 10.56
N ALA A 18 -16.91 43.92 11.76
CA ALA A 18 -16.15 43.25 12.81
C ALA A 18 -16.97 43.24 14.11
N ALA A 19 -18.12 42.57 14.12
CA ALA A 19 -18.94 42.39 15.33
C ALA A 19 -19.94 41.22 15.26
N LEU A 20 -19.68 40.16 14.49
CA LEU A 20 -20.58 38.99 14.42
C LEU A 20 -19.88 37.65 14.11
N LEU A 21 -18.67 37.47 14.65
CA LEU A 21 -17.95 36.19 14.60
C LEU A 21 -17.17 35.96 15.91
N THR A 22 -17.86 36.09 17.04
CA THR A 22 -17.37 35.64 18.34
C THR A 22 -18.56 35.13 19.14
N LEU A 23 -18.88 33.84 19.01
CA LEU A 23 -19.50 32.95 20.02
C LEU A 23 -20.02 31.65 19.37
N ALA A 24 -19.11 30.69 19.18
CA ALA A 24 -19.28 29.23 19.16
C ALA A 24 -18.03 28.67 18.44
N ALA A 25 -17.11 27.91 19.01
CA ALA A 25 -17.11 27.13 20.24
C ALA A 25 -15.70 27.09 20.82
N CYS A 26 -15.59 27.27 22.14
CA CYS A 26 -14.47 26.73 22.90
C CYS A 26 -14.64 25.20 22.94
N ALA A 27 -13.94 24.49 22.07
CA ALA A 27 -13.51 23.12 22.36
C ALA A 27 -11.99 23.19 22.54
N PRO A 28 -11.38 22.49 23.52
CA PRO A 28 -9.94 22.38 23.58
C PRO A 28 -9.47 21.82 22.24
N ALA A 29 -8.53 22.53 21.60
CA ALA A 29 -7.78 21.97 20.48
C ALA A 29 -7.11 20.70 21.02
N ASN A 30 -7.61 19.54 20.64
CA ASN A 30 -6.85 18.32 20.81
C ASN A 30 -5.68 18.45 19.85
N ASP A 31 -4.48 18.73 20.37
CA ASP A 31 -3.21 18.71 19.63
C ASP A 31 -2.87 17.27 19.21
N PHE A 32 -3.73 16.66 18.41
CA PHE A 32 -3.39 15.45 17.68
C PHE A 32 -2.67 15.86 16.39
N PRO A 33 -1.55 15.20 16.03
CA PRO A 33 -1.00 15.36 14.68
C PRO A 33 -2.08 15.04 13.64
N ALA A 34 -2.03 15.73 12.49
CA ALA A 34 -2.99 15.54 11.41
C ALA A 34 -3.19 14.05 11.09
N ILE A 35 -4.45 13.61 11.05
CA ILE A 35 -4.79 12.20 10.86
C ILE A 35 -4.54 11.80 9.42
N ASP A 36 -3.79 10.72 9.27
CA ASP A 36 -3.64 10.02 8.00
C ASP A 36 -4.91 9.18 7.74
N GLU A 37 -5.80 9.66 6.87
CA GLU A 37 -6.98 8.92 6.37
C GLU A 37 -6.68 8.23 5.02
N THR A 38 -5.40 8.01 4.67
CA THR A 38 -5.02 7.48 3.35
C THR A 38 -5.15 5.97 3.22
N GLY A 39 -5.50 5.24 4.29
CA GLY A 39 -5.54 3.78 4.26
C GLY A 39 -4.15 3.13 4.36
N ASN A 40 -3.14 3.85 4.87
CA ASN A 40 -1.78 3.38 5.11
C ASN A 40 -1.47 3.17 6.60
N GLU A 41 -2.51 3.04 7.42
CA GLU A 41 -2.39 2.92 8.85
C GLU A 41 -1.74 1.60 9.28
N SER A 42 -1.01 1.63 10.39
CA SER A 42 -0.25 0.49 10.88
C SER A 42 -0.47 0.23 12.38
N ALA A 43 -0.36 -1.04 12.76
CA ALA A 43 -0.45 -1.49 14.14
C ALA A 43 0.57 -2.61 14.41
N SER A 44 0.88 -2.87 15.67
CA SER A 44 1.79 -3.93 16.10
C SER A 44 1.06 -4.94 16.97
N ILE A 45 1.37 -6.24 16.83
CA ILE A 45 0.84 -7.28 17.72
C ILE A 45 1.29 -6.97 19.15
N VAL A 46 0.34 -6.93 20.10
CA VAL A 46 0.65 -6.95 21.53
C VAL A 46 0.77 -8.43 21.93
N PRO A 47 1.95 -8.88 22.38
CA PRO A 47 2.12 -10.25 22.83
C PRO A 47 1.14 -10.54 23.98
N PRO A 48 0.56 -11.75 24.08
CA PRO A 48 -0.16 -12.13 25.28
C PRO A 48 0.79 -11.98 26.48
N THR A 49 0.38 -11.26 27.51
CA THR A 49 1.09 -11.27 28.78
C THR A 49 1.03 -12.69 29.32
N THR A 50 2.19 -13.32 29.54
CA THR A 50 2.28 -14.53 30.34
C THR A 50 1.99 -14.17 31.79
N ASP A 51 0.72 -13.92 32.10
CA ASP A 51 0.23 -13.84 33.48
C ASP A 51 0.02 -15.28 33.96
N VAL A 52 1.12 -15.95 34.28
CA VAL A 52 1.12 -17.14 35.12
C VAL A 52 2.07 -16.82 36.27
N GLU A 53 1.51 -16.46 37.41
CA GLU A 53 2.18 -16.67 38.69
C GLU A 53 2.59 -18.13 38.72
N ALA A 54 3.89 -18.39 38.59
CA ALA A 54 4.44 -19.72 38.75
C ALA A 54 4.22 -20.13 40.22
N PRO A 55 3.47 -21.21 40.51
CA PRO A 55 3.68 -21.91 41.76
C PRO A 55 5.05 -22.58 41.66
N GLU A 56 5.89 -22.36 42.66
CA GLU A 56 7.17 -23.06 42.79
C GLU A 56 6.97 -24.58 42.85
N GLU A 57 7.88 -25.25 42.14
CA GLU A 57 8.36 -26.63 42.27
C GLU A 57 7.66 -27.85 41.62
N ALA A 58 8.53 -28.51 40.83
CA ALA A 58 8.80 -29.95 40.73
C ALA A 58 8.01 -30.84 39.76
N GLY A 59 8.76 -31.47 38.84
CA GLY A 59 8.40 -32.73 38.17
C GLY A 59 8.03 -32.58 36.70
N GLY A 60 8.87 -33.12 35.81
CA GLY A 60 8.71 -33.01 34.37
C GLY A 60 7.58 -33.84 33.77
N ASP A 61 7.12 -33.40 32.59
CA ASP A 61 6.78 -34.25 31.46
C ASP A 61 6.72 -33.38 30.19
N THR A 62 7.40 -33.81 29.12
CA THR A 62 7.41 -33.15 27.82
C THR A 62 6.20 -33.63 27.00
N GLY A 63 5.05 -33.00 27.21
CA GLY A 63 3.86 -33.15 26.37
C GLY A 63 3.64 -31.93 25.45
N PRO A 64 3.07 -32.10 24.25
CA PRO A 64 2.87 -31.01 23.30
C PRO A 64 1.87 -30.02 23.89
N GLY A 65 2.34 -28.82 24.21
CA GLY A 65 1.54 -27.75 24.79
C GLY A 65 0.33 -27.45 23.92
N SER A 66 -0.84 -27.80 24.44
CA SER A 66 -2.16 -27.20 24.20
C SER A 66 -2.08 -25.84 23.50
N GLY A 67 -2.32 -25.82 22.19
CA GLY A 67 -2.54 -24.60 21.44
C GLY A 67 -3.84 -23.96 21.92
N SER A 68 -3.74 -23.02 22.85
CA SER A 68 -4.86 -22.16 23.22
C SER A 68 -5.33 -21.44 21.96
N THR A 69 -6.55 -21.76 21.49
CA THR A 69 -7.14 -21.08 20.35
C THR A 69 -7.37 -19.62 20.72
N VAL A 70 -6.48 -18.74 20.27
CA VAL A 70 -6.57 -17.31 20.48
C VAL A 70 -7.89 -16.81 19.86
N THR A 71 -8.86 -16.43 20.71
CA THR A 71 -10.18 -15.96 20.28
C THR A 71 -10.18 -14.49 19.87
N SER A 72 -9.13 -13.74 20.21
CA SER A 72 -8.93 -12.35 19.84
C SER A 72 -7.44 -11.96 19.88
N GLN A 73 -7.05 -11.03 19.01
CA GLN A 73 -5.70 -10.47 18.95
C GLN A 73 -5.72 -9.01 19.40
N LYS A 74 -4.84 -8.67 20.35
CA LYS A 74 -4.59 -7.29 20.75
C LYS A 74 -3.57 -6.64 19.82
N LEU A 75 -3.85 -5.41 19.39
CA LEU A 75 -2.99 -4.59 18.55
C LEU A 75 -2.72 -3.24 19.20
N LEU A 76 -1.47 -2.78 19.08
CA LEU A 76 -1.03 -1.44 19.46
C LEU A 76 -1.02 -0.55 18.22
N LEU A 77 -1.76 0.55 18.21
CA LEU A 77 -1.79 1.47 17.07
C LEU A 77 -0.45 2.23 17.00
N ASN A 78 0.24 2.19 15.85
CA ASN A 78 1.53 2.86 15.71
C ASN A 78 1.38 4.37 15.40
N GLN A 79 0.17 4.79 15.03
CA GLN A 79 -0.19 6.16 14.68
C GLN A 79 -1.60 6.46 15.20
N ALA A 80 -1.99 7.74 15.19
CA ALA A 80 -3.37 8.11 15.49
C ALA A 80 -4.30 7.55 14.41
N MET A 81 -5.47 7.02 14.81
CA MET A 81 -6.42 6.40 13.89
C MET A 81 -7.86 6.72 14.28
N THR A 82 -8.74 6.79 13.28
CA THR A 82 -10.16 7.03 13.51
C THR A 82 -10.92 5.72 13.63
N LEU A 83 -11.66 5.54 14.72
CA LEU A 83 -12.71 4.53 14.80
C LEU A 83 -14.01 5.07 14.23
N ARG A 84 -14.70 4.20 13.52
CA ARG A 84 -15.93 4.53 12.79
C ARG A 84 -17.07 3.61 13.22
N TYR A 85 -18.28 4.03 12.90
CA TYR A 85 -19.49 3.23 13.10
C TYR A 85 -20.41 3.36 11.88
N GLU A 86 -21.21 2.34 11.63
CA GLU A 86 -22.11 2.32 10.48
C GLU A 86 -23.40 3.10 10.77
N LYS A 87 -23.75 4.02 9.88
CA LYS A 87 -25.02 4.75 9.87
C LYS A 87 -25.57 4.79 8.45
N SER A 88 -26.64 4.04 8.20
CA SER A 88 -27.31 3.97 6.88
C SER A 88 -26.36 3.57 5.73
N GLY A 89 -25.51 2.56 5.94
CA GLY A 89 -24.55 2.09 4.94
C GLY A 89 -23.30 2.95 4.75
N ILE A 90 -23.15 4.03 5.53
CA ILE A 90 -21.98 4.92 5.52
C ILE A 90 -21.27 4.82 6.88
N LEU A 91 -19.95 4.71 6.87
CA LEU A 91 -19.10 4.74 8.06
C LEU A 91 -18.81 6.18 8.48
N GLU A 92 -19.40 6.58 9.59
CA GLU A 92 -19.24 7.91 10.19
C GLU A 92 -18.16 7.89 11.28
N ASN A 93 -17.50 9.03 11.50
CA ASN A 93 -16.48 9.15 12.54
C ASN A 93 -17.12 8.96 13.92
N LYS A 94 -16.59 8.01 14.71
CA LYS A 94 -16.99 7.82 16.11
C LYS A 94 -16.04 8.57 17.04
N VAL A 95 -14.74 8.30 16.90
CA VAL A 95 -13.69 8.87 17.75
C VAL A 95 -12.32 8.73 17.11
N GLU A 96 -11.43 9.65 17.44
CA GLU A 96 -10.02 9.60 17.06
C GLU A 96 -9.19 9.05 18.22
N LEU A 97 -8.43 8.00 17.97
CA LEU A 97 -7.57 7.35 18.97
C LEU A 97 -6.13 7.80 18.80
N PRO A 98 -5.41 8.11 19.90
CA PRO A 98 -3.98 8.40 19.83
C PRO A 98 -3.15 7.18 19.45
N ALA A 99 -1.95 7.43 18.92
CA ALA A 99 -0.92 6.41 18.82
C ALA A 99 -0.62 5.78 20.20
N GLY A 100 -0.30 4.49 20.20
CA GLY A 100 -0.12 3.68 21.41
C GLY A 100 -1.41 3.20 22.06
N THR A 101 -2.58 3.49 21.48
CA THR A 101 -3.84 2.87 21.92
C THR A 101 -3.82 1.38 21.63
N GLN A 102 -4.28 0.57 22.58
CA GLN A 102 -4.49 -0.86 22.37
C GLN A 102 -5.95 -1.12 21.97
N ILE A 103 -6.12 -1.81 20.85
CA ILE A 103 -7.41 -2.32 20.39
C ILE A 103 -7.39 -3.85 20.41
N GLU A 104 -8.57 -4.45 20.47
CA GLU A 104 -8.78 -5.89 20.37
C GLU A 104 -9.61 -6.18 19.12
N VAL A 105 -9.15 -7.18 18.37
CA VAL A 105 -9.79 -7.69 17.16
C VAL A 105 -10.11 -9.16 17.38
N PRO A 106 -11.38 -9.59 17.30
CA PRO A 106 -11.73 -10.99 17.48
C PRO A 106 -11.26 -11.83 16.29
N SER A 107 -11.07 -13.14 16.49
CA SER A 107 -10.58 -14.04 15.45
C SER A 107 -11.55 -14.20 14.26
N ASN A 108 -12.85 -13.95 14.47
CA ASN A 108 -13.89 -13.97 13.45
C ASN A 108 -14.18 -12.59 12.84
N TYR A 109 -13.18 -11.72 12.76
CA TYR A 109 -13.34 -10.41 12.13
C TYR A 109 -13.73 -10.52 10.66
N GLU A 110 -14.35 -9.46 10.15
CA GLU A 110 -14.68 -9.25 8.75
C GLU A 110 -13.97 -8.00 8.23
N VAL A 111 -13.70 -7.96 6.92
CA VAL A 111 -13.29 -6.76 6.20
C VAL A 111 -14.45 -6.29 5.33
N LYS A 112 -15.04 -5.14 5.68
CA LYS A 112 -16.16 -4.53 4.94
C LYS A 112 -15.68 -3.37 4.07
N HIS A 113 -16.19 -3.29 2.84
CA HIS A 113 -15.89 -2.20 1.91
C HIS A 113 -17.06 -1.23 1.82
N LEU A 114 -17.29 -0.49 2.89
CA LEU A 114 -18.33 0.54 2.99
C LEU A 114 -17.77 1.91 2.59
N ASP A 115 -18.65 2.79 2.14
CA ASP A 115 -18.33 4.22 2.03
C ASP A 115 -18.15 4.81 3.42
N TYR A 116 -17.32 5.83 3.56
CA TYR A 116 -17.01 6.51 4.80
C TYR A 116 -16.94 8.01 4.60
N ARG A 117 -17.24 8.76 5.67
CA ARG A 117 -17.10 10.22 5.68
C ARG A 117 -15.73 10.64 6.18
N THR A 118 -14.99 11.38 5.37
CA THR A 118 -13.70 11.97 5.77
C THR A 118 -13.89 13.10 6.77
N SER A 119 -12.79 13.51 7.40
CA SER A 119 -12.73 14.73 8.23
C SER A 119 -13.21 16.00 7.51
N SER A 120 -13.08 16.08 6.18
CA SER A 120 -13.58 17.19 5.36
C SER A 120 -15.07 17.09 5.00
N GLY A 121 -15.75 16.02 5.41
CA GLY A 121 -17.16 15.76 5.11
C GLY A 121 -17.41 15.06 3.77
N ALA A 122 -16.35 14.80 2.98
CA ALA A 122 -16.44 14.09 1.71
C ALA A 122 -16.78 12.61 1.94
N LEU A 123 -17.53 12.01 1.00
CA LEU A 123 -17.76 10.57 0.98
C LEU A 123 -16.67 9.90 0.14
N GLU A 124 -15.93 9.00 0.76
CA GLU A 124 -14.89 8.19 0.13
C GLU A 124 -15.15 6.69 0.43
N ARG A 125 -14.42 5.79 -0.23
CA ARG A 125 -14.46 4.33 -0.01
C ARG A 125 -13.05 3.85 0.31
N SER A 126 -12.90 2.97 1.29
CA SER A 126 -11.57 2.41 1.59
C SER A 126 -11.19 1.38 0.53
N SER A 127 -9.99 1.53 -0.06
CA SER A 127 -9.44 0.54 -0.99
C SER A 127 -8.92 -0.71 -0.27
N THR A 128 -8.54 -0.62 1.00
CA THR A 128 -8.25 -1.79 1.86
C THR A 128 -9.50 -2.35 2.54
N GLY A 129 -10.56 -1.55 2.65
CA GLY A 129 -11.74 -1.86 3.46
C GLY A 129 -11.58 -1.44 4.92
N PHE A 130 -12.52 -1.90 5.76
CA PHE A 130 -12.55 -1.65 7.20
C PHE A 130 -12.70 -2.96 7.95
N LEU A 131 -11.82 -3.17 8.92
CA LEU A 131 -11.82 -4.26 9.86
C LEU A 131 -12.95 -4.07 10.89
N TYR A 132 -13.68 -5.14 11.17
CA TYR A 132 -14.86 -5.15 12.03
C TYR A 132 -15.10 -6.53 12.68
N PRO A 133 -15.61 -6.62 13.93
CA PRO A 133 -15.72 -5.54 14.91
C PRO A 133 -14.39 -5.32 15.62
N VAL A 134 -14.19 -4.11 16.15
CA VAL A 134 -13.03 -3.75 16.98
C VAL A 134 -13.48 -3.25 18.35
N LYS A 135 -12.67 -3.48 19.38
CA LYS A 135 -12.87 -2.90 20.71
C LYS A 135 -11.64 -2.11 21.15
N ILE A 136 -11.85 -1.01 21.86
CA ILE A 136 -10.78 -0.29 22.55
C ILE A 136 -10.50 -1.03 23.87
N VAL A 137 -9.25 -1.43 24.10
CA VAL A 137 -8.82 -2.07 25.35
C VAL A 137 -8.28 -1.03 26.32
N SER A 138 -7.38 -0.17 25.84
CA SER A 138 -6.77 0.88 26.66
C SER A 138 -6.17 1.97 25.82
N VAL A 139 -6.10 3.19 26.36
CA VAL A 139 -5.33 4.30 25.80
C VAL A 139 -4.07 4.52 26.63
N THR A 140 -3.05 5.18 26.04
CA THR A 140 -1.84 5.51 26.77
C THR A 140 -2.12 6.48 27.93
N ASN A 141 -1.28 6.43 28.97
CA ASN A 141 -1.46 7.23 30.19
C ASN A 141 -1.62 8.73 29.92
N ALA A 142 -0.94 9.26 28.90
CA ALA A 142 -1.01 10.67 28.50
C ALA A 142 -2.43 11.11 28.11
N PHE A 143 -3.28 10.20 27.63
CA PHE A 143 -4.64 10.51 27.17
C PHE A 143 -5.74 9.92 28.06
N LYS A 144 -5.41 9.33 29.21
CA LYS A 144 -6.40 8.72 30.13
C LYS A 144 -7.46 9.71 30.63
N SER A 145 -7.12 10.98 30.80
CA SER A 145 -8.09 12.02 31.18
C SER A 145 -9.11 12.29 30.07
N GLN A 146 -8.70 12.18 28.81
CA GLN A 146 -9.57 12.36 27.63
C GLN A 146 -10.36 11.09 27.28
N PHE A 147 -9.86 9.92 27.69
CA PHE A 147 -10.46 8.61 27.50
C PHE A 147 -10.51 7.83 28.82
N PRO A 148 -11.32 8.29 29.79
CA PRO A 148 -11.58 7.51 30.99
C PRO A 148 -12.27 6.19 30.63
N GLN A 149 -12.17 5.19 31.50
CA GLN A 149 -12.74 3.86 31.25
C GLN A 149 -14.24 3.91 30.90
N SER A 150 -15.00 4.77 31.58
CA SER A 150 -16.42 4.98 31.29
C SER A 150 -16.69 5.40 29.84
N LYS A 151 -15.85 6.26 29.27
CA LYS A 151 -15.94 6.70 27.88
C LYS A 151 -15.52 5.59 26.91
N ILE A 152 -14.48 4.81 27.25
CA ILE A 152 -14.08 3.64 26.48
C ILE A 152 -15.24 2.63 26.41
N ASP A 153 -15.87 2.34 27.55
CA ASP A 153 -17.01 1.42 27.65
C ASP A 153 -18.21 1.91 26.85
N GLU A 154 -18.50 3.21 26.87
CA GLU A 154 -19.56 3.83 26.06
C GLU A 154 -19.28 3.68 24.56
N ILE A 155 -18.05 3.96 24.12
CA ILE A 155 -17.65 3.83 22.71
C ILE A 155 -17.78 2.37 22.26
N ASN A 156 -17.30 1.41 23.06
CA ASN A 156 -17.38 -0.02 22.78
C ASN A 156 -18.81 -0.57 22.74
N LYS A 157 -19.79 0.13 23.33
CA LYS A 157 -21.22 -0.21 23.25
C LYS A 157 -21.92 0.33 22.00
N THR A 158 -21.19 0.91 21.05
CA THR A 158 -21.77 1.43 19.81
C THR A 158 -22.51 0.32 19.05
N SER A 159 -23.79 0.56 18.77
CA SER A 159 -24.64 -0.37 18.02
C SER A 159 -24.07 -0.61 16.62
N GLY A 160 -24.08 -1.87 16.18
CA GLY A 160 -23.44 -2.27 14.93
C GLY A 160 -21.91 -2.32 15.00
N GLY A 161 -21.31 -2.12 16.19
CA GLY A 161 -19.89 -2.22 16.50
C GLY A 161 -19.01 -1.14 15.87
N LEU A 162 -17.70 -1.28 16.08
CA LEU A 162 -16.69 -0.30 15.66
C LEU A 162 -15.84 -0.85 14.51
N PHE A 163 -15.45 0.08 13.64
CA PHE A 163 -14.69 -0.15 12.43
C PHE A 163 -13.37 0.61 12.49
N VAL A 164 -12.33 0.01 11.93
CA VAL A 164 -11.01 0.64 11.73
C VAL A 164 -10.49 0.28 10.34
N PHE A 165 -9.61 1.08 9.75
CA PHE A 165 -9.07 0.74 8.43
C PHE A 165 -8.41 -0.64 8.41
N ALA A 166 -8.70 -1.44 7.37
CA ALA A 166 -8.21 -2.81 7.23
C ALA A 166 -6.74 -2.89 6.76
N SER A 167 -6.07 -1.75 6.56
CA SER A 167 -4.61 -1.68 6.33
C SER A 167 -3.80 -2.40 7.42
N ILE A 168 -4.34 -2.48 8.64
CA ILE A 168 -3.72 -3.19 9.77
C ILE A 168 -3.88 -4.72 9.73
N VAL A 169 -4.70 -5.28 8.82
CA VAL A 169 -4.97 -6.74 8.73
C VAL A 169 -3.71 -7.53 8.45
N GLY A 170 -2.78 -6.99 7.65
CA GLY A 170 -1.49 -7.65 7.41
C GLY A 170 -0.72 -7.95 8.70
N ASN A 171 -0.94 -7.17 9.76
CA ASN A 171 -0.32 -7.39 11.07
C ASN A 171 -1.06 -8.47 11.89
N LEU A 172 -2.35 -8.70 11.65
CA LEU A 172 -3.14 -9.75 12.32
C LEU A 172 -2.82 -11.14 11.79
N GLU A 173 -2.71 -11.24 10.47
CA GLU A 173 -2.53 -12.55 9.84
C GLU A 173 -1.05 -13.03 9.84
N GLY A 174 -0.12 -12.20 10.34
CA GLY A 174 1.30 -12.52 10.44
C GLY A 174 2.02 -12.72 9.11
N THR A 175 3.24 -13.27 9.20
CA THR A 175 4.17 -13.49 8.08
C THR A 175 4.16 -14.94 7.56
N GLU A 176 3.45 -15.84 8.26
CA GLU A 176 3.36 -17.27 7.93
C GLU A 176 2.12 -17.62 7.12
N GLY A 177 2.13 -18.80 6.49
CA GLY A 177 1.03 -19.31 5.70
C GLY A 177 0.92 -18.65 4.31
N ASN A 178 -0.31 -18.55 3.82
CA ASN A 178 -0.61 -18.03 2.49
C ASN A 178 -1.47 -16.77 2.59
N PHE A 179 -1.33 -15.87 1.61
CA PHE A 179 -2.32 -14.85 1.36
C PHE A 179 -3.64 -15.51 0.99
N ALA A 180 -4.74 -15.01 1.58
CA ALA A 180 -6.07 -15.40 1.13
C ALA A 180 -6.29 -14.96 -0.32
N VAL A 181 -7.05 -15.76 -1.07
CA VAL A 181 -7.45 -15.45 -2.44
C VAL A 181 -8.35 -14.23 -2.44
N VAL A 182 -7.99 -13.22 -3.23
CA VAL A 182 -8.79 -11.99 -3.36
C VAL A 182 -9.88 -12.24 -4.39
N GLN A 183 -11.13 -12.29 -3.95
CA GLN A 183 -12.26 -12.46 -4.85
C GLN A 183 -12.57 -11.18 -5.60
N ALA A 184 -12.73 -11.34 -6.92
CA ALA A 184 -13.17 -10.28 -7.81
C ALA A 184 -14.54 -9.73 -7.42
N ALA A 185 -14.63 -8.41 -7.28
CA ALA A 185 -15.87 -7.72 -7.00
C ALA A 185 -16.70 -7.46 -8.26
N THR A 186 -17.96 -7.10 -8.04
CA THR A 186 -18.72 -6.31 -9.01
C THR A 186 -18.12 -4.91 -9.13
N ALA A 187 -18.02 -4.40 -10.35
CA ALA A 187 -17.54 -3.05 -10.64
C ALA A 187 -18.42 -1.97 -10.01
N GLY A 188 -17.85 -1.14 -9.13
CA GLY A 188 -18.51 0.05 -8.58
C GLY A 188 -18.54 1.23 -9.56
N GLU A 189 -19.35 2.24 -9.26
CA GLU A 189 -19.52 3.42 -10.11
C GLU A 189 -18.21 4.19 -10.37
N GLY A 190 -17.36 4.33 -9.33
CA GLY A 190 -16.05 4.96 -9.47
C GLY A 190 -15.14 4.26 -10.47
N PHE A 191 -15.16 2.92 -10.50
CA PHE A 191 -14.46 2.13 -11.50
C PHE A 191 -15.04 2.34 -12.90
N LEU A 192 -16.37 2.24 -13.02
CA LEU A 192 -17.05 2.36 -14.29
C LEU A 192 -16.94 3.76 -14.91
N LYS A 193 -16.63 4.79 -14.12
CA LYS A 193 -16.30 6.13 -14.64
C LYS A 193 -15.06 6.13 -15.54
N HIS A 194 -14.08 5.28 -15.22
CA HIS A 194 -12.74 5.28 -15.84
C HIS A 194 -12.46 4.06 -16.70
N TYR A 195 -13.12 2.93 -16.43
CA TYR A 195 -12.92 1.67 -17.13
C TYR A 195 -14.23 1.14 -17.69
N GLN A 196 -14.10 0.33 -18.72
CA GLN A 196 -15.13 -0.61 -19.16
C GLN A 196 -15.23 -1.75 -18.13
N PRO A 197 -16.37 -2.49 -18.09
CA PRO A 197 -16.55 -3.61 -17.15
C PRO A 197 -15.45 -4.69 -17.25
N ASN A 198 -14.84 -4.86 -18.43
CA ASN A 198 -13.75 -5.82 -18.65
C ASN A 198 -12.38 -5.32 -18.19
N GLY A 199 -12.26 -4.08 -17.70
CA GLY A 199 -11.00 -3.47 -17.28
C GLY A 199 -10.31 -2.60 -18.31
N LYS A 200 -10.83 -2.49 -19.53
CA LYS A 200 -10.23 -1.61 -20.55
C LYS A 200 -10.39 -0.14 -20.13
N PRO A 201 -9.32 0.67 -20.10
CA PRO A 201 -9.40 2.10 -19.79
C PRO A 201 -10.24 2.86 -20.82
N LYS A 202 -10.98 3.89 -20.37
CA LYS A 202 -11.82 4.78 -21.22
C LYS A 202 -11.12 6.06 -21.68
N PHE A 203 -9.89 6.31 -21.25
CA PHE A 203 -9.11 7.52 -21.51
C PHE A 203 -7.87 7.21 -22.36
N ASN A 204 -7.31 8.20 -23.06
CA ASN A 204 -6.15 8.06 -23.95
C ASN A 204 -5.04 9.06 -23.59
N TYR A 205 -3.85 8.57 -23.22
CA TYR A 205 -2.64 9.38 -22.97
C TYR A 205 -1.45 9.02 -23.87
N VAL A 206 -1.75 8.71 -25.14
CA VAL A 206 -0.78 8.15 -26.11
C VAL A 206 0.44 9.06 -26.34
N THR A 207 0.27 10.39 -26.31
CA THR A 207 1.34 11.34 -26.68
C THR A 207 2.53 11.31 -25.71
N SER A 208 2.29 11.42 -24.40
CA SER A 208 3.39 11.45 -23.40
C SER A 208 4.09 10.10 -23.26
N VAL A 209 3.34 9.01 -23.37
CA VAL A 209 3.87 7.65 -23.35
C VAL A 209 4.76 7.40 -24.57
N THR A 210 4.28 7.79 -25.76
CA THR A 210 5.07 7.70 -27.00
C THR A 210 6.32 8.58 -26.93
N LYS A 211 6.24 9.79 -26.36
CA LYS A 211 7.43 10.63 -26.14
C LYS A 211 8.49 9.96 -25.25
N ARG A 212 8.06 9.20 -24.24
CA ARG A 212 8.96 8.56 -23.26
C ARG A 212 9.58 7.25 -23.76
N PHE A 213 8.80 6.40 -24.42
CA PHE A 213 9.24 5.06 -24.83
C PHE A 213 9.50 4.91 -26.33
N GLY A 214 9.12 5.92 -27.11
CA GLY A 214 9.42 6.05 -28.53
C GLY A 214 9.10 4.79 -29.31
N VAL A 215 10.09 4.34 -30.08
CA VAL A 215 9.95 3.22 -31.00
C VAL A 215 9.77 1.88 -30.32
N LYS A 216 10.08 1.69 -29.03
CA LYS A 216 9.93 0.40 -28.33
C LYS A 216 8.53 0.16 -27.76
N LEU A 217 7.70 1.21 -27.70
CA LEU A 217 6.33 1.07 -27.21
C LEU A 217 5.57 0.05 -28.08
N ASN A 218 4.97 -0.95 -27.44
CA ASN A 218 4.24 -2.04 -28.10
C ASN A 218 5.07 -2.84 -29.13
N LYS A 219 6.40 -2.86 -29.00
CA LYS A 219 7.28 -3.68 -29.84
C LYS A 219 7.63 -4.98 -29.15
N GLY A 220 6.64 -5.88 -29.10
CA GLY A 220 6.86 -7.26 -28.66
C GLY A 220 8.02 -7.90 -29.42
N LEU A 221 8.66 -8.88 -28.77
CA LEU A 221 9.66 -9.74 -29.40
C LEU A 221 9.01 -11.11 -29.60
N ASP A 222 9.20 -11.68 -30.79
CA ASP A 222 8.80 -13.05 -31.05
C ASP A 222 9.71 -13.99 -30.24
N PRO A 223 9.17 -14.86 -29.36
CA PRO A 223 9.98 -15.86 -28.68
C PRO A 223 10.87 -16.67 -29.62
N ALA A 224 10.44 -16.91 -30.86
CA ALA A 224 11.20 -17.64 -31.88
C ALA A 224 12.48 -16.90 -32.32
N SER A 225 12.52 -15.56 -32.21
CA SER A 225 13.71 -14.77 -32.54
C SER A 225 14.75 -14.74 -31.41
N MET A 226 14.46 -15.36 -30.26
CA MET A 226 15.34 -15.42 -29.10
C MET A 226 16.03 -16.78 -29.02
N THR A 227 17.25 -16.80 -28.48
CA THR A 227 17.90 -18.08 -28.17
C THR A 227 17.12 -18.85 -27.11
N THR A 228 17.25 -20.17 -27.10
CA THR A 228 16.61 -21.03 -26.08
C THR A 228 16.92 -20.55 -24.66
N ALA A 229 18.20 -20.27 -24.37
CA ALA A 229 18.62 -19.78 -23.05
C ALA A 229 18.02 -18.41 -22.68
N GLN A 230 17.87 -17.49 -23.64
CA GLN A 230 17.22 -16.20 -23.38
C GLN A 230 15.73 -16.38 -23.08
N ARG A 231 15.06 -17.24 -23.85
CA ARG A 231 13.65 -17.54 -23.66
C ARG A 231 13.39 -18.17 -22.30
N GLU A 232 14.16 -19.19 -21.94
CA GLU A 232 14.10 -19.86 -20.64
C GLU A 232 14.34 -18.89 -19.49
N LYS A 233 15.33 -17.99 -19.63
CA LYS A 233 15.63 -16.97 -18.62
C LYS A 233 14.44 -16.07 -18.34
N TYR A 234 13.91 -15.41 -19.37
CA TYR A 234 12.84 -14.44 -19.17
C TYR A 234 11.51 -15.09 -18.78
N GLN A 235 11.22 -16.30 -19.29
CA GLN A 235 10.07 -17.09 -18.86
C GLN A 235 10.17 -17.48 -17.38
N SER A 236 11.34 -17.94 -16.92
CA SER A 236 11.55 -18.32 -15.52
C SER A 236 11.43 -17.12 -14.58
N ILE A 237 12.03 -15.99 -14.93
CA ILE A 237 11.89 -14.74 -14.16
C ILE A 237 10.43 -14.32 -14.10
N PHE A 238 9.71 -14.36 -15.23
CA PHE A 238 8.30 -14.00 -15.27
C PHE A 238 7.44 -14.94 -14.41
N ALA A 239 7.68 -16.25 -14.47
CA ALA A 239 6.99 -17.23 -13.64
C ALA A 239 7.20 -16.96 -12.13
N GLU A 240 8.40 -16.55 -11.72
CA GLU A 240 8.68 -16.18 -10.33
C GLU A 240 7.96 -14.90 -9.89
N LEU A 241 7.78 -13.93 -10.80
CA LEU A 241 6.94 -12.77 -10.54
C LEU A 241 5.49 -13.19 -10.34
N GLN A 242 4.96 -14.03 -11.24
CA GLN A 242 3.58 -14.52 -11.17
C GLN A 242 3.31 -15.23 -9.83
N LYS A 243 4.19 -16.12 -9.38
CA LYS A 243 4.04 -16.82 -8.09
C LYS A 243 3.94 -15.88 -6.90
N ALA A 244 4.73 -14.80 -6.90
CA ALA A 244 4.80 -13.84 -5.79
C ALA A 244 3.51 -13.03 -5.63
N VAL A 245 2.77 -12.82 -6.72
CA VAL A 245 1.66 -11.86 -6.76
C VAL A 245 0.34 -12.43 -7.24
N ASN A 246 0.27 -13.72 -7.57
CA ASN A 246 -1.00 -14.36 -7.93
C ASN A 246 -1.99 -14.27 -6.77
N ARG A 247 -3.19 -13.77 -7.05
CA ARG A 247 -4.28 -13.65 -6.05
C ARG A 247 -5.50 -14.48 -6.39
N GLU A 248 -5.45 -15.23 -7.48
CA GLU A 248 -6.45 -16.24 -7.86
C GLU A 248 -6.13 -17.59 -7.18
N VAL A 249 -4.89 -17.79 -6.71
CA VAL A 249 -4.47 -18.94 -5.92
C VAL A 249 -3.78 -18.49 -4.64
N ALA A 250 -3.73 -19.37 -3.64
CA ALA A 250 -3.03 -19.11 -2.40
C ALA A 250 -1.52 -18.95 -2.66
N THR A 251 -0.99 -17.75 -2.46
CA THR A 251 0.45 -17.47 -2.56
C THR A 251 1.08 -17.46 -1.18
N PRO A 252 2.23 -18.11 -0.96
CA PRO A 252 2.92 -18.06 0.32
C PRO A 252 3.31 -16.64 0.70
N LYS A 253 2.99 -16.26 1.94
CA LYS A 253 3.31 -14.92 2.46
C LYS A 253 4.79 -14.64 2.44
N SER A 254 5.62 -15.67 2.61
CA SER A 254 7.08 -15.58 2.58
C SER A 254 7.65 -14.91 1.34
N TYR A 255 6.95 -14.89 0.18
CA TYR A 255 7.41 -14.14 -0.98
C TYR A 255 7.49 -12.63 -0.72
N LEU A 256 6.54 -12.10 0.05
CA LEU A 256 6.38 -10.66 0.27
C LEU A 256 6.66 -10.25 1.71
N MET A 257 6.35 -11.09 2.69
CA MET A 257 6.37 -10.75 4.09
C MET A 257 7.42 -11.56 4.85
N VAL A 258 8.17 -10.86 5.68
CA VAL A 258 9.00 -11.38 6.77
C VAL A 258 8.94 -10.41 7.93
N ASP A 259 9.41 -10.84 9.10
CA ASP A 259 9.42 -9.99 10.28
C ASP A 259 10.28 -8.75 10.08
N LYS A 260 9.89 -7.65 10.75
CA LYS A 260 10.56 -6.35 10.62
C LYS A 260 12.06 -6.41 10.92
N SER A 261 12.48 -7.14 11.94
CA SER A 261 13.90 -7.29 12.32
C SER A 261 14.69 -7.99 11.20
N ILE A 262 14.13 -9.07 10.66
CA ILE A 262 14.67 -9.81 9.51
C ILE A 262 14.73 -8.92 8.28
N ALA A 263 13.65 -8.21 7.96
CA ALA A 263 13.58 -7.26 6.85
C ALA A 263 14.66 -6.18 6.94
N THR A 264 14.84 -5.61 8.13
CA THR A 264 15.85 -4.58 8.40
C THR A 264 17.26 -5.13 8.18
N GLN A 265 17.55 -6.31 8.72
CA GLN A 265 18.86 -6.95 8.57
C GLN A 265 19.15 -7.27 7.09
N ARG A 266 18.18 -7.82 6.36
CA ARG A 266 18.33 -8.14 4.93
C ARG A 266 18.56 -6.91 4.08
N SER A 267 17.90 -5.78 4.39
CA SER A 267 18.19 -4.50 3.73
C SER A 267 19.65 -4.07 3.96
N ILE A 268 20.17 -4.24 5.17
CA ILE A 268 21.58 -3.93 5.51
C ILE A 268 22.54 -4.84 4.73
N ASP A 269 22.25 -6.14 4.72
CA ASP A 269 23.11 -7.13 4.08
C ASP A 269 23.18 -6.89 2.57
N PHE A 270 22.03 -6.58 1.94
CA PHE A 270 21.98 -6.19 0.54
C PHE A 270 22.84 -4.96 0.24
N GLU A 271 22.74 -3.89 1.03
CA GLU A 271 23.56 -2.68 0.83
C GLU A 271 25.06 -2.93 1.00
N LYS A 272 25.44 -3.79 1.96
CA LYS A 272 26.84 -4.09 2.25
C LYS A 272 27.48 -5.02 1.23
N SER A 273 26.73 -6.00 0.74
CA SER A 273 27.31 -7.15 0.02
C SER A 273 26.65 -7.43 -1.34
N GLY A 274 25.52 -6.80 -1.64
CA GLY A 274 24.70 -7.10 -2.80
C GLY A 274 23.93 -8.42 -2.71
N VAL A 275 23.93 -9.08 -1.55
CA VAL A 275 23.20 -10.34 -1.34
C VAL A 275 21.70 -10.12 -1.49
N ILE A 276 21.09 -10.83 -2.44
CA ILE A 276 19.66 -10.81 -2.71
C ILE A 276 19.03 -12.00 -2.02
N THR A 277 18.02 -11.75 -1.20
CA THR A 277 17.26 -12.82 -0.55
C THR A 277 16.15 -13.34 -1.45
N THR A 278 15.52 -14.44 -1.08
CA THR A 278 14.44 -15.06 -1.86
C THR A 278 13.05 -14.86 -1.25
N THR A 279 12.95 -14.11 -0.15
CA THR A 279 11.70 -13.93 0.62
C THR A 279 11.58 -12.50 1.14
N GLY A 280 10.37 -12.06 1.46
CA GLY A 280 10.12 -10.83 2.21
C GLY A 280 10.20 -9.54 1.40
N ALA A 281 9.96 -9.57 0.08
CA ALA A 281 10.19 -8.41 -0.79
C ALA A 281 9.47 -7.13 -0.34
N TRP A 282 8.23 -7.25 0.12
CA TRP A 282 7.45 -6.13 0.63
C TRP A 282 8.00 -5.63 1.97
N SER A 283 8.21 -6.51 2.95
CA SER A 283 8.72 -6.10 4.27
C SER A 283 10.11 -5.47 4.17
N ILE A 284 11.01 -6.05 3.36
CA ILE A 284 12.36 -5.50 3.13
C ILE A 284 12.26 -4.09 2.57
N ALA A 285 11.48 -3.88 1.51
CA ALA A 285 11.37 -2.58 0.87
C ALA A 285 10.67 -1.54 1.77
N THR A 286 9.54 -1.90 2.38
CA THR A 286 8.67 -0.93 3.08
C THR A 286 9.04 -0.70 4.53
N GLN A 287 9.55 -1.72 5.23
CA GLN A 287 9.87 -1.64 6.67
C GLN A 287 11.37 -1.60 6.93
N GLY A 288 12.18 -2.18 6.05
CA GLY A 288 13.64 -2.12 6.11
C GLY A 288 14.16 -0.88 5.39
N THR A 289 14.24 -0.95 4.07
CA THR A 289 14.92 0.03 3.22
C THR A 289 14.29 1.42 3.31
N ALA A 290 12.99 1.56 3.04
CA ALA A 290 12.35 2.87 2.99
C ALA A 290 12.36 3.61 4.33
N VAL A 291 12.20 2.89 5.44
CA VAL A 291 12.28 3.46 6.79
C VAL A 291 13.70 3.92 7.09
N ARG A 292 14.70 3.05 6.87
CA ARG A 292 16.12 3.38 7.12
C ARG A 292 16.59 4.62 6.36
N HIS A 293 16.06 4.83 5.17
CA HIS A 293 16.48 5.92 4.27
C HIS A 293 15.50 7.11 4.24
N GLY A 294 14.47 7.12 5.08
CA GLY A 294 13.57 8.27 5.22
C GLY A 294 12.60 8.51 4.05
N PHE A 295 12.24 7.46 3.29
CA PHE A 295 11.28 7.54 2.18
C PHE A 295 10.07 6.61 2.34
N SER A 296 9.71 6.24 3.58
CA SER A 296 8.61 5.32 3.92
C SER A 296 7.26 5.62 3.26
N ASN A 297 7.01 6.87 2.86
CA ASN A 297 5.75 7.30 2.23
C ASN A 297 5.69 7.00 0.73
N VAL A 298 6.83 6.70 0.07
CA VAL A 298 6.91 6.46 -1.38
C VAL A 298 7.76 5.24 -1.77
N PRO A 299 7.61 4.06 -1.12
CA PRO A 299 8.50 2.91 -1.34
C PRO A 299 8.15 2.10 -2.61
N CYS A 300 7.14 2.51 -3.39
CA CYS A 300 6.60 1.72 -4.50
C CYS A 300 7.68 1.21 -5.49
N ALA A 301 8.60 2.07 -5.93
CA ALA A 301 9.67 1.65 -6.83
C ALA A 301 10.67 0.69 -6.17
N GLU A 302 10.96 0.89 -4.89
CA GLU A 302 11.85 0.01 -4.13
C GLU A 302 11.21 -1.36 -3.95
N PHE A 303 9.91 -1.40 -3.65
CA PHE A 303 9.16 -2.64 -3.54
C PHE A 303 9.18 -3.42 -4.86
N GLN A 304 8.86 -2.80 -6.00
CA GLN A 304 8.90 -3.50 -7.28
C GLN A 304 10.34 -3.89 -7.68
N SER A 305 11.35 -3.09 -7.30
CA SER A 305 12.76 -3.42 -7.53
C SER A 305 13.23 -4.61 -6.68
N GLU A 306 12.81 -4.70 -5.41
CA GLU A 306 13.07 -5.84 -4.54
C GLU A 306 12.37 -7.09 -5.09
N LEU A 307 11.08 -7.01 -5.41
CA LEU A 307 10.33 -8.12 -5.96
C LEU A 307 10.98 -8.67 -7.24
N LEU A 308 11.45 -7.79 -8.12
CA LEU A 308 12.18 -8.16 -9.34
C LEU A 308 13.55 -8.80 -9.03
N ARG A 309 14.34 -8.22 -8.12
CA ARG A 309 15.63 -8.81 -7.70
C ARG A 309 15.45 -10.23 -7.19
N GLN A 310 14.48 -10.44 -6.32
CA GLN A 310 14.23 -11.77 -5.76
C GLN A 310 13.71 -12.76 -6.81
N ALA A 311 12.92 -12.29 -7.79
CA ALA A 311 12.48 -13.13 -8.90
C ALA A 311 13.66 -13.61 -9.77
N TYR A 312 14.64 -12.75 -10.05
CA TYR A 312 15.90 -13.16 -10.69
C TYR A 312 16.63 -14.23 -9.86
N GLN A 313 16.81 -13.98 -8.57
CA GLN A 313 17.50 -14.89 -7.66
C GLN A 313 16.81 -16.27 -7.59
N ARG A 314 15.48 -16.31 -7.47
CA ARG A 314 14.70 -17.56 -7.43
C ARG A 314 14.72 -18.29 -8.78
N ALA A 315 14.74 -17.56 -9.88
CA ALA A 315 14.86 -18.14 -11.22
C ALA A 315 16.28 -18.66 -11.53
N GLY A 316 17.25 -18.47 -10.63
CA GLY A 316 18.64 -18.92 -10.82
C GLY A 316 19.51 -17.98 -11.67
N TYR A 317 19.07 -16.73 -11.88
CA TYR A 317 19.80 -15.74 -12.67
C TYR A 317 20.30 -14.58 -11.82
N ARG A 318 21.43 -14.00 -12.23
CA ARG A 318 21.97 -12.82 -11.55
C ARG A 318 21.26 -11.58 -12.06
N VAL A 319 20.66 -10.80 -11.17
CA VAL A 319 20.05 -9.51 -11.56
C VAL A 319 21.06 -8.57 -12.23
N THR A 320 22.33 -8.66 -11.82
CA THR A 320 23.43 -7.85 -12.36
C THR A 320 23.74 -8.15 -13.83
N ASP A 321 23.28 -9.28 -14.36
CA ASP A 321 23.45 -9.58 -15.78
C ASP A 321 22.63 -8.61 -16.65
N ASP A 322 21.48 -8.14 -16.15
CA ASP A 322 20.62 -7.20 -16.89
C ASP A 322 20.65 -5.80 -16.30
N PHE A 323 20.89 -5.66 -14.99
CA PHE A 323 20.84 -4.39 -14.27
C PHE A 323 22.12 -4.13 -13.49
N ASN A 324 23.01 -3.30 -14.03
CA ASN A 324 24.21 -2.89 -13.33
C ASN A 324 24.68 -1.48 -13.75
N LYS A 325 25.60 -0.91 -12.94
CA LYS A 325 26.16 0.42 -13.17
C LYS A 325 26.95 0.52 -14.49
N THR A 326 27.68 -0.53 -14.86
CA THR A 326 28.48 -0.58 -16.10
C THR A 326 27.61 -0.49 -17.37
N LYS A 327 26.40 -1.07 -17.35
CA LYS A 327 25.40 -0.98 -18.41
C LYS A 327 24.54 0.29 -18.32
N GLY A 328 24.78 1.14 -17.32
CA GLY A 328 24.06 2.39 -17.11
C GLY A 328 22.61 2.21 -16.66
N ASN A 329 22.27 1.06 -16.07
CA ASN A 329 20.91 0.74 -15.62
C ASN A 329 20.94 -0.10 -14.33
N GLN A 330 20.77 0.53 -13.18
CA GLN A 330 20.81 -0.16 -11.88
C GLN A 330 19.42 -0.32 -11.27
N LEU A 331 19.15 -1.49 -10.69
CA LEU A 331 18.05 -1.71 -9.74
C LEU A 331 18.52 -1.65 -8.28
N ILE A 332 19.84 -1.60 -8.07
CA ILE A 332 20.46 -1.51 -6.76
C ILE A 332 20.40 -0.05 -6.33
N TRP A 333 19.55 0.23 -5.34
CA TRP A 333 19.44 1.56 -4.74
C TRP A 333 20.15 1.60 -3.41
N SER A 334 21.05 2.56 -3.26
CA SER A 334 21.73 2.83 -2.00
C SER A 334 21.09 3.97 -1.21
N SER A 335 20.09 4.68 -1.76
CA SER A 335 19.46 5.81 -1.07
C SER A 335 18.01 6.11 -1.43
N THR A 336 17.55 6.07 -2.69
CA THR A 336 16.12 6.23 -3.06
C THR A 336 15.77 5.65 -4.44
N ALA A 337 14.72 4.81 -4.55
CA ALA A 337 14.22 4.35 -5.85
C ALA A 337 13.15 5.30 -6.41
N ALA A 338 13.46 6.05 -7.46
CA ALA A 338 12.45 6.82 -8.19
C ALA A 338 11.82 5.99 -9.31
N VAL A 339 10.49 6.06 -9.49
CA VAL A 339 9.78 5.31 -10.54
C VAL A 339 10.30 5.65 -11.95
N VAL A 340 10.69 6.90 -12.19
CA VAL A 340 11.33 7.28 -13.46
C VAL A 340 12.61 6.48 -13.71
N ASN A 341 13.45 6.33 -12.69
CA ASN A 341 14.70 5.59 -12.80
C ASN A 341 14.45 4.09 -12.95
N TYR A 342 13.46 3.55 -12.23
CA TYR A 342 13.04 2.17 -12.39
C TYR A 342 12.55 1.87 -13.82
N SER A 343 11.71 2.73 -14.39
CA SER A 343 11.25 2.61 -15.79
C SER A 343 12.41 2.62 -16.79
N MET A 344 13.40 3.50 -16.57
CA MET A 344 14.58 3.60 -17.42
C MET A 344 15.44 2.36 -17.28
N ALA A 345 15.54 1.80 -16.07
CA ALA A 345 16.28 0.58 -15.82
C ALA A 345 15.68 -0.60 -16.58
N LEU A 346 14.35 -0.79 -16.49
CA LEU A 346 13.62 -1.81 -17.25
C LEU A 346 13.81 -1.63 -18.77
N TYR A 347 13.62 -0.40 -19.26
CA TYR A 347 13.77 -0.07 -20.68
C TYR A 347 15.17 -0.39 -21.23
N LYS A 348 16.22 -0.05 -20.46
CA LYS A 348 17.62 -0.33 -20.81
C LYS A 348 17.94 -1.83 -20.71
N ALA A 349 17.31 -2.55 -19.79
CA ALA A 349 17.41 -4.01 -19.68
C ALA A 349 16.63 -4.78 -20.76
N GLY A 350 15.97 -4.07 -21.68
CA GLY A 350 15.26 -4.67 -22.81
C GLY A 350 13.80 -5.00 -22.54
N TRP A 351 13.26 -4.70 -21.36
CA TRP A 351 11.84 -4.88 -21.08
C TRP A 351 10.98 -3.98 -21.98
N ILE A 352 9.85 -4.51 -22.42
CA ILE A 352 8.97 -3.86 -23.39
C ILE A 352 7.84 -3.16 -22.66
N ALA A 353 7.68 -1.87 -22.96
CA ALA A 353 6.55 -1.08 -22.47
C ALA A 353 5.32 -1.30 -23.37
N TRP A 354 4.17 -1.54 -22.74
CA TRP A 354 2.91 -1.79 -23.38
C TRP A 354 1.87 -0.74 -22.98
N ASP A 355 1.12 -0.28 -23.98
CA ASP A 355 0.05 0.68 -23.86
C ASP A 355 -1.23 -0.01 -23.35
N SER A 356 -1.68 0.38 -22.17
CA SER A 356 -2.87 -0.15 -21.50
C SER A 356 -4.18 0.13 -22.27
N THR A 357 -4.20 1.03 -23.24
CA THR A 357 -5.37 1.26 -24.11
C THR A 357 -5.51 0.21 -25.22
N LYS A 358 -4.41 -0.47 -25.55
CA LYS A 358 -4.33 -1.47 -26.63
C LYS A 358 -4.20 -2.89 -26.11
N TYR A 359 -3.47 -3.06 -25.02
CA TYR A 359 -3.12 -4.36 -24.47
C TYR A 359 -3.56 -4.48 -23.02
N LYS A 360 -3.96 -5.70 -22.66
CA LYS A 360 -4.40 -6.06 -21.32
C LYS A 360 -3.17 -6.32 -20.43
N PRO A 361 -3.04 -5.66 -19.26
CA PRO A 361 -2.03 -6.02 -18.27
C PRO A 361 -2.32 -7.42 -17.74
N ILE A 362 -1.29 -8.27 -17.73
CA ILE A 362 -1.39 -9.66 -17.28
C ILE A 362 -0.69 -9.85 -15.94
N LEU A 363 -1.00 -10.94 -15.24
CA LEU A 363 -0.36 -11.32 -13.98
C LEU A 363 1.16 -11.23 -14.07
N GLY A 364 1.81 -10.55 -13.12
CA GLY A 364 3.26 -10.32 -13.09
C GLY A 364 3.75 -9.12 -13.90
N ALA A 365 2.88 -8.41 -14.63
CA ALA A 365 3.23 -7.19 -15.33
C ALA A 365 3.52 -6.03 -14.35
N ILE A 366 4.62 -5.31 -14.57
CA ILE A 366 4.99 -4.14 -13.75
C ILE A 366 4.34 -2.90 -14.36
N MET A 367 3.36 -2.35 -13.66
CA MET A 367 2.60 -1.18 -14.07
C MET A 367 3.21 0.09 -13.51
N MET A 368 3.22 1.15 -14.29
CA MET A 368 3.72 2.47 -13.89
C MET A 368 2.68 3.50 -14.22
N ASN A 369 2.27 4.27 -13.22
CA ASN A 369 1.49 5.46 -13.44
C ASN A 369 2.42 6.60 -13.92
N GLY A 370 2.01 7.34 -14.95
CA GLY A 370 2.57 8.66 -15.23
C GLY A 370 2.94 8.89 -16.69
N ALA A 371 2.19 9.80 -17.30
CA ALA A 371 2.52 10.50 -18.54
C ALA A 371 3.61 11.55 -18.29
N GLY A 372 4.89 11.13 -18.27
CA GLY A 372 6.06 12.02 -18.39
C GLY A 372 6.28 13.05 -17.26
N TYR A 373 7.41 12.91 -16.57
CA TYR A 373 8.11 13.93 -15.77
C TYR A 373 7.86 14.06 -14.25
N THR A 374 7.00 13.27 -13.62
CA THR A 374 6.98 13.12 -12.14
C THR A 374 6.87 11.64 -11.74
N PRO A 375 7.39 11.21 -10.57
CA PRO A 375 7.20 9.85 -10.11
C PRO A 375 5.72 9.61 -9.76
N GLY A 376 4.97 9.06 -10.70
CA GLY A 376 3.72 8.36 -10.41
C GLY A 376 4.03 7.00 -9.79
N HIS A 377 3.13 6.45 -8.98
CA HIS A 377 3.31 5.15 -8.35
C HIS A 377 3.57 4.01 -9.36
N THR A 378 4.18 2.92 -8.88
CA THR A 378 4.33 1.68 -9.64
C THR A 378 3.74 0.50 -8.88
N TYR A 379 3.14 -0.41 -9.63
CA TYR A 379 2.37 -1.54 -9.16
C TYR A 379 2.79 -2.80 -9.90
N ILE A 380 2.35 -3.96 -9.44
CA ILE A 380 2.44 -5.20 -10.20
C ILE A 380 1.06 -5.85 -10.29
N SER A 381 0.70 -6.37 -11.45
CA SER A 381 -0.59 -7.03 -11.64
C SER A 381 -0.62 -8.36 -10.88
N GLY A 382 -1.61 -8.52 -9.99
CA GLY A 382 -1.85 -9.73 -9.21
C GLY A 382 -2.94 -10.65 -9.77
N SER A 383 -3.63 -10.22 -10.83
CA SER A 383 -4.63 -11.03 -11.55
C SER A 383 -4.33 -11.09 -13.05
N ASN A 384 -4.93 -12.03 -13.76
CA ASN A 384 -4.78 -12.15 -15.21
C ASN A 384 -5.39 -10.98 -15.99
N ASP A 385 -6.23 -10.17 -15.34
CA ASP A 385 -6.90 -9.01 -15.91
C ASP A 385 -6.35 -7.65 -15.51
N GLY A 386 -5.34 -7.61 -14.64
CA GLY A 386 -4.79 -6.34 -14.16
C GLY A 386 -5.72 -5.58 -13.22
N LEU A 387 -6.88 -6.14 -12.87
CA LEU A 387 -7.85 -5.48 -12.00
C LEU A 387 -7.57 -5.68 -10.52
N ILE A 388 -6.70 -6.63 -10.19
CA ILE A 388 -6.09 -6.75 -8.86
C ILE A 388 -4.65 -6.27 -8.98
N ILE A 389 -4.30 -5.20 -8.27
CA ILE A 389 -2.96 -4.61 -8.30
C ILE A 389 -2.28 -4.74 -6.95
N VAL A 390 -1.03 -5.19 -6.93
CA VAL A 390 -0.22 -5.29 -5.72
C VAL A 390 0.68 -4.08 -5.61
N ASP A 391 0.66 -3.46 -4.43
CA ASP A 391 1.36 -2.22 -4.14
C ASP A 391 1.94 -2.22 -2.71
N ASN A 392 2.60 -1.12 -2.34
CA ASN A 392 3.24 -1.02 -1.03
C ASN A 392 2.27 -0.81 0.14
N GLY A 393 1.03 -0.39 -0.08
CA GLY A 393 -0.01 -0.34 0.95
C GLY A 393 -0.88 -1.59 1.01
N ALA A 394 -0.76 -2.50 0.04
CA ALA A 394 -1.52 -3.75 -0.03
C ALA A 394 -0.68 -4.86 -0.67
N PRO A 395 0.18 -5.56 0.10
CA PRO A 395 0.96 -6.69 -0.43
C PRO A 395 0.06 -7.83 -0.95
N GLN A 396 -1.14 -7.99 -0.40
CA GLN A 396 -2.14 -8.95 -0.89
C GLN A 396 -2.88 -8.46 -2.14
N GLY A 397 -2.73 -7.20 -2.53
CA GLY A 397 -3.36 -6.61 -3.70
C GLY A 397 -4.70 -5.92 -3.40
N ARG A 398 -5.04 -4.96 -4.25
CA ARG A 398 -6.29 -4.18 -4.21
C ARG A 398 -7.12 -4.50 -5.43
N ASP A 399 -8.41 -4.74 -5.21
CA ASP A 399 -9.37 -4.84 -6.30
C ASP A 399 -9.81 -3.43 -6.74
N LEU A 400 -9.43 -3.04 -7.96
CA LEU A 400 -9.78 -1.74 -8.54
C LEU A 400 -11.29 -1.55 -8.67
N ARG A 401 -12.08 -2.62 -8.76
CA ARG A 401 -13.55 -2.57 -8.87
C ARG A 401 -14.22 -2.05 -7.60
N LYS A 402 -13.57 -2.22 -6.44
CA LYS A 402 -14.04 -1.71 -5.13
C LYS A 402 -13.39 -0.37 -4.75
N THR A 403 -12.50 0.15 -5.60
CA THR A 403 -11.68 1.33 -5.30
C THR A 403 -12.44 2.63 -5.60
N THR A 404 -12.09 3.74 -4.93
CA THR A 404 -12.72 5.05 -5.15
C THR A 404 -12.34 5.68 -6.47
N ASP A 405 -13.18 6.57 -6.96
CA ASP A 405 -12.88 7.46 -8.09
C ASP A 405 -11.52 8.17 -7.94
N LYS A 406 -11.26 8.74 -6.75
CA LYS A 406 -10.01 9.45 -6.41
C LYS A 406 -8.77 8.55 -6.46
N THR A 407 -8.87 7.32 -5.94
CA THR A 407 -7.75 6.37 -5.95
C THR A 407 -7.58 5.73 -7.33
N ILE A 408 -8.68 5.50 -8.04
CA ILE A 408 -8.64 5.01 -9.42
C ILE A 408 -8.00 6.03 -10.35
N SER A 409 -8.26 7.33 -10.13
CA SER A 409 -7.71 8.39 -10.98
C SER A 409 -6.18 8.47 -10.95
N ILE A 410 -5.57 7.96 -9.88
CA ILE A 410 -4.12 7.92 -9.70
C ILE A 410 -3.50 6.55 -9.97
N MET A 411 -4.26 5.50 -10.27
CA MET A 411 -3.71 4.14 -10.37
C MET A 411 -3.50 3.70 -11.82
N PHE A 412 -4.46 3.94 -12.70
CA PHE A 412 -4.51 3.24 -13.99
C PHE A 412 -4.88 4.19 -15.16
N GLN A 413 -5.07 5.49 -14.86
CA GLN A 413 -5.46 6.53 -15.82
C GLN A 413 -4.39 6.96 -16.84
N VAL A 414 -3.11 6.80 -16.52
CA VAL A 414 -2.01 7.42 -17.28
C VAL A 414 -0.80 6.49 -17.41
N GLY A 415 -1.03 5.17 -17.38
CA GLY A 415 0.02 4.19 -17.17
C GLY A 415 0.41 3.31 -18.36
N VAL A 416 1.68 2.91 -18.37
CA VAL A 416 2.19 1.78 -19.16
C VAL A 416 2.46 0.60 -18.25
N PHE A 417 2.56 -0.59 -18.82
CA PHE A 417 3.08 -1.74 -18.12
C PHE A 417 4.28 -2.34 -18.85
N PHE A 418 5.17 -2.97 -18.10
CA PHE A 418 6.38 -3.59 -18.61
C PHE A 418 6.30 -5.10 -18.50
N LEU A 419 6.78 -5.77 -19.54
CA LEU A 419 6.95 -7.21 -19.59
C LEU A 419 8.38 -7.57 -20.05
N PRO A 420 8.92 -8.72 -19.61
CA PRO A 420 10.19 -9.22 -20.12
C PRO A 420 10.16 -9.45 -21.64
N PRO A 421 11.32 -9.40 -22.32
CA PRO A 421 11.46 -9.85 -23.70
C PRO A 421 10.81 -11.22 -23.94
N GLY A 422 10.04 -11.34 -25.03
CA GLY A 422 9.37 -12.60 -25.40
C GLY A 422 8.04 -12.86 -24.68
N ILE A 423 7.62 -12.00 -23.75
CA ILE A 423 6.29 -12.08 -23.14
C ILE A 423 5.39 -11.00 -23.77
N ASN A 424 4.45 -11.43 -24.60
CA ASN A 424 3.53 -10.54 -25.31
C ASN A 424 2.12 -10.63 -24.69
N PRO A 425 1.53 -9.49 -24.27
CA PRO A 425 0.19 -9.47 -23.70
C PRO A 425 -0.88 -9.60 -24.80
N PRO A 426 -2.07 -10.13 -24.48
CA PRO A 426 -3.19 -10.11 -25.41
C PRO A 426 -3.69 -8.67 -25.61
N ALA A 427 -4.26 -8.41 -26.80
CA ALA A 427 -5.06 -7.23 -27.03
C ALA A 427 -6.36 -7.29 -26.21
N TRP A 428 -6.97 -6.11 -25.97
CA TRP A 428 -8.27 -6.00 -25.29
C TRP A 428 -9.45 -6.54 -26.08
#